data_AF-A0A3B5LRM0-F1
#
_entry.id   AF-A0A3B5LRM0-F1
#
_cell.length_a   1.000
_cell.length_b   1.000
_cell.length_c   1.000
_cell.angle_alpha   90.00
_cell.angle_beta   90.00
_cell.angle_gamma   90.00
#
_symmetry.space_group_name_H-M   'P 1'
#
loop_
_entity.id
_entity.type
_entity.pdbx_description
1 polymer ?
#
loop_
_entity_poly.entity_id
_entity_poly.type
_entity_poly.pdbx_seq_one_letter_code
_entity_poly.pdbx_strand_id
1 'polypeptide(L)'
;MVSNFPDVWTLLSDARRRYGELFAEEPPQAAACAPGRVNLIGEHTDYNQGFVLPMALPFVTVVVGGPTSGQEVTVVTTAVDADEPRRVDFTLTGDGCSLSPGLPRWANYVKGVIQHYRVIQPV
;
A
#
# COMPACT_ATOMS: atom_id res chain seq x y z
N MET A 1 -10.94 27.12 -3.30
CA MET A 1 -9.97 27.01 -2.20
C MET A 1 -8.98 25.93 -2.58
N VAL A 2 -7.67 26.23 -2.61
CA VAL A 2 -6.65 25.18 -2.76
C VAL A 2 -6.65 24.42 -1.45
N SER A 3 -7.23 23.22 -1.43
CA SER A 3 -7.11 22.32 -0.28
C SER A 3 -5.63 22.01 -0.08
N ASN A 4 -5.09 22.36 1.08
CA ASN A 4 -3.70 22.10 1.40
C ASN A 4 -3.57 20.62 1.77
N PHE A 5 -3.19 19.80 0.80
CA PHE A 5 -2.92 18.39 1.05
C PHE A 5 -1.60 18.25 1.81
N PRO A 6 -1.50 17.28 2.75
CA PRO A 6 -0.25 17.05 3.45
C PRO A 6 0.84 16.65 2.46
N ASP A 7 2.04 17.20 2.63
CA ASP A 7 3.20 16.76 1.87
C ASP A 7 3.64 15.35 2.29
N VAL A 8 4.51 14.75 1.48
CA VAL A 8 5.02 13.39 1.72
C VAL A 8 5.73 13.24 3.07
N TRP A 9 6.37 14.30 3.57
CA TRP A 9 7.11 14.27 4.83
C TRP A 9 6.17 14.27 6.03
N THR A 10 5.08 15.01 5.94
CA THR A 10 3.99 15.01 6.92
C THR A 10 3.36 13.61 6.99
N LEU A 11 2.99 13.04 5.83
CA LEU A 11 2.43 11.69 5.75
C LEU A 11 3.38 10.62 6.29
N LEU A 12 4.67 10.71 5.97
CA LEU A 12 5.69 9.78 6.47
C LEU A 12 5.88 9.90 7.98
N SER A 13 5.90 11.12 8.51
CA SER A 13 6.06 11.36 9.95
C SER A 13 4.87 10.80 10.73
N ASP A 14 3.65 11.01 10.23
CA ASP A 14 2.44 10.45 10.82
C ASP A 14 2.41 8.92 10.74
N ALA A 15 2.78 8.34 9.60
CA ALA A 15 2.86 6.89 9.44
C ALA A 15 3.88 6.25 10.40
N ARG A 16 5.07 6.86 10.55
CA ARG A 16 6.11 6.38 11.49
C ARG A 16 5.66 6.47 12.93
N ARG A 17 5.06 7.60 13.33
CA ARG A 17 4.49 7.78 14.68
C ARG A 17 3.44 6.70 14.96
N ARG A 18 2.50 6.50 14.02
CA ARG A 18 1.44 5.50 14.20
C ARG A 18 1.97 4.07 14.25
N TYR A 19 3.02 3.76 13.49
CA TYR A 19 3.70 2.47 13.56
C TYR A 19 4.29 2.21 14.95
N GLY A 20 5.04 3.17 15.51
CA GLY A 20 5.62 3.04 16.85
C GLY A 20 4.58 2.84 17.96
N GLU A 21 3.44 3.53 17.86
CA GLU A 21 2.30 3.38 18.79
C GLU A 21 1.66 1.97 18.74
N LEU A 22 1.74 1.27 17.59
CA LEU A 22 1.01 0.02 17.35
C LEU A 22 1.88 -1.24 17.48
N PHE A 23 3.18 -1.14 17.23
CA PHE A 23 4.09 -2.29 17.08
C PHE A 23 5.26 -2.27 18.06
N ALA A 24 5.03 -1.82 19.30
CA ALA A 24 5.98 -1.90 20.42
C ALA A 24 7.25 -1.04 20.29
N GLU A 25 7.10 0.21 19.83
CA GLU A 25 8.14 1.26 19.84
C GLU A 25 9.40 1.01 18.99
N GLU A 26 9.49 -0.11 18.27
CA GLU A 26 10.56 -0.25 17.26
C GLU A 26 10.29 0.66 16.06
N PRO A 27 11.30 1.39 15.56
CA PRO A 27 11.15 2.20 14.36
C PRO A 27 10.92 1.28 13.15
N PRO A 28 10.08 1.70 12.18
CA PRO A 28 9.91 0.91 10.96
C PRO A 28 11.24 0.83 10.21
N GLN A 29 11.60 -0.36 9.74
CA GLN A 29 12.87 -0.60 9.05
C GLN A 29 12.85 -0.10 7.60
N ALA A 30 11.67 0.04 7.00
CA ALA A 30 11.48 0.54 5.65
C ALA A 30 10.32 1.53 5.54
N ALA A 31 10.43 2.42 4.55
CA ALA A 31 9.39 3.34 4.13
C ALA A 31 9.34 3.41 2.60
N ALA A 32 8.13 3.43 2.04
CA ALA A 32 7.90 3.54 0.61
C ALA A 32 6.76 4.54 0.33
N CYS A 33 6.78 5.15 -0.84
CA CYS A 33 5.80 6.13 -1.28
C CYS A 33 5.46 5.88 -2.76
N ALA A 34 4.18 5.93 -3.09
CA ALA A 34 3.69 5.85 -4.47
C ALA A 34 2.64 6.94 -4.74
N PRO A 35 2.77 7.71 -5.84
CA PRO A 35 1.80 8.75 -6.16
C PRO A 35 0.55 8.19 -6.84
N GLY A 36 -0.58 8.87 -6.61
CA GLY A 36 -1.70 8.83 -7.54
C GLY A 36 -1.31 9.48 -8.87
N ARG A 37 -2.19 9.36 -9.86
CA ARG A 37 -1.95 9.92 -11.19
C ARG A 37 -3.17 10.60 -11.77
N VAL A 38 -2.93 11.46 -12.73
CA VAL A 38 -3.92 11.94 -13.69
C VAL A 38 -3.47 11.56 -15.09
N ASN A 39 -4.41 11.23 -15.96
CA ASN A 39 -4.13 11.08 -17.38
C ASN A 39 -4.36 12.43 -18.05
N LEU A 40 -3.35 12.96 -18.75
CA LEU A 40 -3.50 14.21 -19.50
C LEU A 40 -4.22 13.97 -20.83
N ILE A 41 -3.92 12.84 -21.47
CA ILE A 41 -4.56 12.35 -22.69
C ILE A 41 -4.34 10.84 -22.83
N GLY A 42 -5.18 10.18 -23.63
CA GLY A 42 -5.09 8.74 -23.94
C GLY A 42 -6.04 7.86 -23.13
N GLU A 43 -7.16 8.40 -22.63
CA GLU A 43 -8.17 7.60 -21.92
C GLU A 43 -8.69 6.47 -22.81
N HIS A 44 -8.90 5.29 -22.21
CA HIS A 44 -9.43 4.10 -22.89
C HIS A 44 -8.56 3.54 -24.02
N THR A 45 -7.29 3.97 -24.13
CA THR A 45 -6.38 3.49 -25.18
C THR A 45 -5.37 2.45 -24.66
N ASP A 46 -5.10 2.42 -23.37
CA ASP A 46 -4.11 1.53 -22.73
C ASP A 46 -4.43 0.05 -22.95
N TYR A 47 -5.67 -0.37 -22.70
CA TYR A 47 -6.10 -1.75 -22.96
C TYR A 47 -6.31 -2.07 -24.45
N ASN A 48 -6.16 -1.09 -25.34
CA ASN A 48 -6.20 -1.23 -26.79
C ASN A 48 -4.80 -1.10 -27.44
N GLN A 49 -3.72 -1.21 -26.67
CA GLN A 49 -2.34 -1.06 -27.14
C GLN A 49 -2.03 0.33 -27.74
N GLY A 50 -2.76 1.36 -27.33
CA GLY A 50 -2.53 2.76 -27.72
C GLY A 50 -1.54 3.50 -26.80
N PHE A 51 -1.36 4.80 -27.07
CA PHE A 51 -0.48 5.67 -26.29
C PHE A 51 -1.23 6.41 -25.18
N VAL A 52 -0.58 6.54 -24.03
CA VAL A 52 -1.07 7.31 -22.88
C VAL A 52 -0.05 8.35 -22.44
N LEU A 53 -0.53 9.47 -21.89
CA LEU A 53 0.33 10.49 -21.27
C LEU A 53 -0.14 10.78 -19.83
N PRO A 54 0.20 9.91 -18.87
CA PRO A 54 -0.10 10.14 -17.46
C PRO A 54 0.92 11.08 -16.80
N MET A 55 0.51 11.70 -15.70
CA MET A 55 1.36 12.49 -14.82
C MET A 55 1.09 12.08 -13.36
N ALA A 56 2.17 11.89 -12.59
CA ALA A 56 2.08 11.67 -11.16
C ALA A 56 1.56 12.94 -10.45
N LEU A 57 0.70 12.74 -9.46
CA LEU A 57 0.17 13.81 -8.60
C LEU A 57 0.97 13.90 -7.30
N PRO A 58 0.94 15.05 -6.60
CA PRO A 58 1.51 15.16 -5.26
C PRO A 58 0.68 14.40 -4.19
N PHE A 59 -0.46 13.81 -4.55
CA PHE A 59 -1.27 12.97 -3.67
C PHE A 59 -0.69 11.57 -3.65
N VAL A 60 -0.19 11.14 -2.50
CA VAL A 60 0.60 9.90 -2.37
C VAL A 60 0.02 8.96 -1.32
N THR A 61 0.30 7.68 -1.50
CA THR A 61 0.16 6.65 -0.47
C THR A 61 1.54 6.37 0.11
N VAL A 62 1.68 6.47 1.43
CA VAL A 62 2.91 6.12 2.16
C VAL A 62 2.69 4.83 2.94
N VAL A 63 3.68 3.94 2.91
CA VAL A 63 3.72 2.71 3.72
C VAL A 63 5.02 2.70 4.52
N VAL A 64 4.92 2.34 5.80
CA VAL A 64 6.07 2.07 6.66
C VAL A 64 5.90 0.71 7.31
N GLY A 65 7.00 0.01 7.54
CA GLY A 65 6.95 -1.31 8.15
C GLY A 65 8.31 -1.93 8.40
N GLY A 66 8.30 -3.08 9.05
CA GLY A 66 9.46 -3.94 9.24
C GLY A 66 9.08 -5.41 9.00
N PRO A 67 10.06 -6.27 8.70
CA PRO A 67 9.84 -7.71 8.60
C PRO A 67 9.48 -8.29 9.97
N THR A 68 8.56 -9.26 9.98
CA THR A 68 8.30 -10.10 11.14
C THR A 68 9.08 -11.42 11.00
N SER A 69 9.37 -12.09 12.11
CA SER A 69 10.09 -13.38 12.08
C SER A 69 9.23 -14.56 11.64
N GLY A 70 7.92 -14.36 11.49
CA GLY A 70 6.95 -15.39 11.14
C GLY A 70 6.28 -15.14 9.81
N GLN A 71 5.20 -15.88 9.57
CA GLN A 71 4.34 -15.71 8.40
C GLN A 71 3.16 -14.77 8.66
N GLU A 72 3.02 -14.26 9.88
CA GLU A 72 1.96 -13.33 10.25
C GLU A 72 2.22 -11.95 9.67
N VAL A 73 1.22 -11.44 8.97
CA VAL A 73 1.21 -10.10 8.38
C VAL A 73 0.06 -9.31 9.01
N THR A 74 0.42 -8.24 9.68
CA THR A 74 -0.52 -7.23 10.15
C THR A 74 -0.41 -6.01 9.25
N VAL A 75 -1.55 -5.52 8.74
CA VAL A 75 -1.63 -4.26 8.00
C VAL A 75 -2.63 -3.34 8.70
N VAL A 76 -2.23 -2.09 8.90
CA VAL A 76 -3.09 -1.05 9.47
C VAL A 76 -3.12 0.14 8.53
N THR A 77 -4.32 0.66 8.27
CA THR A 77 -4.51 1.91 7.53
C THR A 77 -4.93 3.04 8.48
N THR A 78 -4.39 4.24 8.25
CA THR A 78 -4.81 5.49 8.92
C THR A 78 -5.76 6.32 8.06
N ALA A 79 -6.04 5.89 6.83
CA ALA A 79 -6.95 6.59 5.94
C ALA A 79 -8.35 6.66 6.55
N VAL A 80 -8.86 7.87 6.73
CA VAL A 80 -10.14 8.13 7.40
C VAL A 80 -11.33 7.54 6.66
N ASP A 81 -11.25 7.49 5.33
CA ASP A 81 -12.31 7.02 4.43
C ASP A 81 -12.19 5.53 4.07
N ALA A 82 -11.23 4.80 4.64
CA ALA A 82 -11.11 3.37 4.41
C ALA A 82 -12.20 2.61 5.16
N ASP A 83 -12.74 1.57 4.52
CA ASP A 83 -13.72 0.65 5.14
C ASP A 83 -13.16 0.00 6.42
N GLU A 84 -14.02 -0.17 7.42
CA GLU A 84 -13.69 -0.97 8.59
C GLU A 84 -13.65 -2.48 8.26
N PRO A 85 -12.77 -3.27 8.92
CA PRO A 85 -11.81 -2.84 9.94
C PRO A 85 -10.57 -2.13 9.35
N ARG A 86 -10.04 -1.11 10.04
CA ARG A 86 -8.76 -0.45 9.66
C ARG A 86 -7.50 -1.27 9.97
N ARG A 87 -7.65 -2.38 10.68
CA ARG A 87 -6.59 -3.35 10.96
C ARG A 87 -6.99 -4.71 10.37
N VAL A 88 -6.07 -5.35 9.68
CA VAL A 88 -6.21 -6.72 9.20
C VAL A 88 -4.99 -7.52 9.58
N ASP A 89 -5.23 -8.76 9.99
CA ASP A 89 -4.21 -9.74 10.31
C ASP A 89 -4.46 -10.95 9.39
N PHE A 90 -3.40 -11.48 8.76
CA PHE A 90 -3.46 -12.68 7.94
C PHE A 90 -2.11 -13.38 7.87
N THR A 91 -2.13 -14.69 7.62
CA THR A 91 -0.93 -15.51 7.52
C THR A 91 -0.54 -15.72 6.06
N LEU A 92 0.74 -15.54 5.74
CA LEU A 92 1.36 -15.98 4.50
C LEU A 92 1.45 -17.50 4.54
N THR A 93 0.64 -18.20 3.75
CA THR A 93 0.71 -19.66 3.71
C THR A 93 1.66 -20.10 2.60
N GLY A 94 2.45 -21.15 2.86
CA GLY A 94 3.31 -21.78 1.86
C GLY A 94 2.53 -22.48 0.74
N ASP A 95 3.26 -23.02 -0.23
CA ASP A 95 2.78 -23.57 -1.50
C ASP A 95 1.42 -24.30 -1.39
N GLY A 96 0.38 -23.68 -1.96
CA GLY A 96 -0.94 -24.28 -2.15
C GLY A 96 -2.12 -23.47 -1.60
N CYS A 97 -1.90 -22.57 -0.64
CA CYS A 97 -2.97 -21.69 -0.14
C CYS A 97 -2.86 -20.29 -0.73
N SER A 98 -3.91 -19.85 -1.44
CA SER A 98 -4.01 -18.50 -1.99
C SER A 98 -4.63 -17.56 -0.98
N LEU A 99 -4.06 -16.36 -0.84
CA LEU A 99 -4.77 -15.24 -0.24
C LEU A 99 -6.05 -14.99 -1.06
N SER A 100 -7.20 -14.98 -0.40
CA SER A 100 -8.49 -14.74 -1.02
C SER A 100 -8.94 -13.29 -0.82
N PRO A 101 -9.59 -12.66 -1.81
CA PRO A 101 -10.26 -11.38 -1.62
C PRO A 101 -11.36 -11.49 -0.55
N GLY A 102 -11.60 -10.39 0.17
CA GLY A 102 -12.65 -10.32 1.18
C GLY A 102 -12.95 -8.90 1.63
N LEU A 103 -13.50 -8.77 2.83
CA LEU A 103 -13.60 -7.50 3.54
C LEU A 103 -12.43 -7.37 4.54
N PRO A 104 -11.94 -6.15 4.80
CA PRO A 104 -12.28 -4.89 4.13
C PRO A 104 -11.66 -4.79 2.73
N ARG A 105 -12.30 -4.05 1.82
CA ARG A 105 -11.89 -4.04 0.40
C ARG A 105 -10.50 -3.46 0.18
N TRP A 106 -10.10 -2.47 0.98
CA TRP A 106 -8.80 -1.84 0.88
C TRP A 106 -7.65 -2.84 1.08
N ALA A 107 -7.83 -3.85 1.93
CA ALA A 107 -6.80 -4.85 2.22
C ALA A 107 -6.55 -5.80 1.04
N ASN A 108 -7.51 -5.92 0.12
CA ASN A 108 -7.37 -6.78 -1.05
C ASN A 108 -6.28 -6.29 -2.00
N TYR A 109 -5.99 -4.98 -2.07
CA TYR A 109 -4.88 -4.46 -2.85
C TYR A 109 -3.54 -4.99 -2.32
N VAL A 110 -3.35 -4.97 -0.99
CA VAL A 110 -2.14 -5.48 -0.34
C VAL A 110 -2.02 -6.99 -0.51
N LYS A 111 -3.09 -7.74 -0.21
CA LYS A 111 -3.14 -9.20 -0.39
C LYS A 111 -2.87 -9.62 -1.83
N GLY A 112 -3.46 -8.92 -2.81
CA GLY A 112 -3.29 -9.23 -4.22
C GLY A 112 -1.86 -9.04 -4.70
N VAL A 113 -1.18 -7.96 -4.26
CA VAL A 113 0.23 -7.74 -4.57
C VAL A 113 1.10 -8.82 -3.94
N ILE A 114 0.90 -9.13 -2.66
CA ILE A 114 1.65 -10.19 -1.96
C ILE A 114 1.47 -11.55 -2.66
N GLN A 115 0.24 -11.92 -3.00
CA GLN A 115 -0.08 -13.20 -3.68
C GLN A 115 0.66 -13.38 -5.00
N HIS A 116 0.88 -12.30 -5.75
CA HIS A 116 1.51 -12.32 -7.08
C HIS A 116 2.94 -11.79 -7.07
N TYR A 117 3.50 -11.48 -5.90
CA TYR A 117 4.85 -10.99 -5.77
C TYR A 117 5.83 -12.12 -6.09
N ARG A 118 6.46 -12.04 -7.25
CA ARG A 118 7.48 -13.00 -7.66
C ARG A 118 8.82 -12.50 -7.16
N VAL A 119 9.42 -13.23 -6.23
CA VAL A 119 10.84 -13.06 -5.93
C VAL A 119 11.59 -13.44 -7.20
N ILE A 120 12.21 -12.45 -7.85
CA ILE A 120 13.15 -12.72 -8.93
C ILE A 120 14.31 -13.48 -8.28
N GLN A 121 14.36 -14.80 -8.49
CA GLN A 121 15.55 -15.57 -8.17
C GLN A 121 16.65 -15.03 -9.09
N PRO A 122 17.78 -14.54 -8.56
CA PRO A 122 18.91 -14.20 -9.42
C PRO A 122 19.31 -15.45 -10.20
N VAL A 123 19.42 -15.30 -11.52
CA VAL A 123 19.90 -16.34 -12.46
C VAL A 123 21.36 -16.64 -12.18
#